data_AF-A0A7V8BEG9-F1
#
_entry.id   AF-A0A7V8BEG9-F1
#
_cell.length_a   1.000
_cell.length_b   1.000
_cell.length_c   1.000
_cell.angle_alpha   90.00
_cell.angle_beta   90.00
_cell.angle_gamma   90.00
#
_symmetry.space_group_name_H-M   'P 1'
#
loop_
_entity.id
_entity.type
_entity.pdbx_description
1 polymer ?
#
loop_
_entity_poly.entity_id
_entity_poly.type
_entity_poly.pdbx_seq_one_letter_code
_entity_poly.pdbx_strand_id
1 'polypeptide(L)'
;LTPISWLERVPSYKELKNELKDRDLSTYGFLGYPLLQTADVAIYNAHLVPVGQDQVAHLELSREVLRRFNHLYGETFVEPQPLLTPSPKVPGLDGRKMSKSYGNAIYLSDDEASVRKKMGDAVTDPARIRKSDPGNPDICNVFDYHRLFSPPELVSRVNLQCRAAEIGCVEDKKLATENLLAFLKPIQERRRELEARPKLLEEILEAGAAEARKVAQGHLKRVYERMGLC
;
A
#
# COMPACT_ATOMS: atom_id res chain seq x y z
N LEU A 1 9.70 19.91 -20.95
CA LEU A 1 10.62 19.24 -20.00
C LEU A 1 10.61 17.72 -20.20
N THR A 2 9.43 17.09 -20.17
CA THR A 2 9.29 15.62 -20.28
C THR A 2 8.75 15.21 -21.66
N PRO A 3 9.53 14.47 -22.49
CA PRO A 3 9.04 13.93 -23.76
C PRO A 3 7.93 12.91 -23.56
N ILE A 4 7.00 12.81 -24.53
CA ILE A 4 5.90 11.81 -24.51
C ILE A 4 6.45 10.37 -24.40
N SER A 5 7.54 10.08 -25.12
CA SER A 5 8.17 8.75 -25.10
C SER A 5 8.65 8.31 -23.71
N TRP A 6 8.91 9.25 -22.79
CA TRP A 6 9.27 8.92 -21.40
C TRP A 6 8.08 8.43 -20.60
N LEU A 7 6.88 8.96 -20.89
CA LEU A 7 5.64 8.56 -20.25
C LEU A 7 5.19 7.20 -20.79
N GLU A 8 5.28 6.99 -22.10
CA GLU A 8 4.86 5.75 -22.76
C GLU A 8 5.70 4.52 -22.38
N ARG A 9 6.94 4.71 -21.90
CA ARG A 9 7.82 3.60 -21.48
C ARG A 9 7.59 3.12 -20.05
N VAL A 10 6.83 3.84 -19.22
CA VAL A 10 6.56 3.43 -17.84
C VAL A 10 5.81 2.08 -17.84
N PRO A 11 6.31 1.02 -17.17
CA PRO A 11 5.73 -0.32 -17.27
C PRO A 11 4.24 -0.38 -16.92
N SER A 12 3.83 0.29 -15.84
CA SER A 12 2.42 0.28 -15.39
C SER A 12 1.46 0.83 -16.45
N TYR A 13 1.88 1.82 -17.25
CA TYR A 13 1.07 2.36 -18.33
C TYR A 13 0.82 1.31 -19.42
N LYS A 14 1.84 0.52 -19.77
CA LYS A 14 1.72 -0.58 -20.73
C LYS A 14 0.87 -1.72 -20.21
N GLU A 15 1.07 -2.11 -18.95
CA GLU A 15 0.32 -3.18 -18.29
C GLU A 15 -1.17 -2.85 -18.20
N LEU A 16 -1.52 -1.66 -17.66
CA LEU A 16 -2.91 -1.22 -17.55
C LEU A 16 -3.60 -1.07 -18.91
N LYS A 17 -2.88 -0.61 -19.94
CA LYS A 17 -3.41 -0.55 -21.32
C LYS A 17 -3.75 -1.94 -21.86
N ASN A 18 -3.03 -2.98 -21.44
CA ASN A 18 -3.29 -4.36 -21.85
C ASN A 18 -4.40 -5.03 -21.02
N GLU A 19 -4.54 -4.68 -19.74
CA GLU A 19 -5.54 -5.25 -18.83
C GLU A 19 -6.93 -4.62 -18.99
N LEU A 20 -7.00 -3.31 -19.22
CA LEU A 20 -8.25 -2.55 -19.31
C LEU A 20 -8.65 -2.32 -20.76
N LYS A 21 -8.76 -3.39 -21.55
CA LYS A 21 -9.19 -3.31 -22.97
C LYS A 21 -10.59 -2.74 -23.15
N ASP A 22 -11.44 -2.89 -22.14
CA ASP A 22 -12.84 -2.45 -22.16
C ASP A 22 -13.05 -1.02 -21.66
N ARG A 23 -11.97 -0.30 -21.31
CA ARG A 23 -12.02 1.11 -20.90
C ARG A 23 -11.14 1.95 -21.79
N ASP A 24 -11.66 3.10 -22.21
CA ASP A 24 -10.85 4.06 -22.95
C ASP A 24 -9.85 4.76 -21.99
N LEU A 25 -8.61 4.25 -21.99
CA LEU A 25 -7.49 4.80 -21.25
C LEU A 25 -6.72 5.86 -22.04
N SER A 26 -7.19 6.28 -23.22
CA SER A 26 -6.51 7.25 -24.10
C SER A 26 -6.64 8.70 -23.64
N THR A 27 -6.74 8.94 -22.32
CA THR A 27 -6.75 10.28 -21.76
C THR A 27 -5.33 10.76 -21.45
N TYR A 28 -5.07 12.05 -21.66
CA TYR A 28 -3.82 12.65 -21.22
C TYR A 28 -3.61 12.50 -19.71
N GLY A 29 -4.68 12.57 -18.91
CA GLY A 29 -4.59 12.37 -17.46
C GLY A 29 -4.00 11.01 -17.09
N PHE A 30 -4.39 9.96 -17.80
CA PHE A 30 -3.86 8.62 -17.59
C PHE A 30 -2.42 8.45 -18.11
N LEU A 31 -2.05 9.10 -19.21
CA LEU A 31 -0.65 9.10 -19.67
C LEU A 31 0.26 9.94 -18.76
N GLY A 32 -0.26 11.05 -18.25
CA GLY A 32 0.47 12.08 -17.52
C GLY A 32 0.54 11.89 -16.01
N TYR A 33 -0.21 10.94 -15.42
CA TYR A 33 -0.22 10.75 -13.96
C TYR A 33 1.18 10.52 -13.35
N PRO A 34 2.15 9.82 -14.00
CA PRO A 34 3.48 9.66 -13.43
C PRO A 34 4.24 10.99 -13.34
N LEU A 35 3.95 11.92 -14.25
CA LEU A 35 4.51 13.27 -14.23
C LEU A 35 3.84 14.14 -13.16
N LEU A 36 2.53 13.98 -12.95
CA LEU A 36 1.83 14.61 -11.83
C LEU A 36 2.43 14.15 -10.49
N GLN A 37 2.63 12.85 -10.33
CA GLN A 37 3.30 12.27 -9.16
C GLN A 37 4.75 12.81 -8.99
N THR A 38 5.46 13.03 -10.10
CA THR A 38 6.78 13.69 -10.06
C THR A 38 6.66 15.09 -9.46
N ALA A 39 5.65 15.87 -9.86
CA ALA A 39 5.41 17.20 -9.30
C ALA A 39 5.08 17.14 -7.81
N ASP A 40 4.27 16.17 -7.38
CA ASP A 40 3.94 15.95 -5.96
C ASP A 40 5.18 15.64 -5.12
N VAL A 41 6.14 14.87 -5.66
CA VAL A 41 7.42 14.58 -4.97
C VAL A 41 8.34 15.80 -4.96
N ALA A 42 8.43 16.50 -6.10
CA ALA A 42 9.33 17.61 -6.31
C ALA A 42 8.97 18.86 -5.49
N ILE A 43 7.68 19.16 -5.38
CA ILE A 43 7.19 20.38 -4.71
C ILE A 43 7.50 20.39 -3.21
N TYR A 44 7.70 19.22 -2.61
CA TYR A 44 8.14 19.05 -1.22
C TYR A 44 9.62 18.67 -1.09
N ASN A 45 10.36 18.59 -2.20
CA ASN A 45 11.78 18.23 -2.24
C ASN A 45 12.11 16.99 -1.39
N ALA A 46 11.29 15.96 -1.56
CA ALA A 46 11.39 14.74 -0.78
C ALA A 46 12.69 13.98 -1.11
N HIS A 47 13.44 13.61 -0.09
CA HIS A 47 14.68 12.84 -0.25
C HIS A 47 14.41 11.34 -0.31
N LEU A 48 13.38 10.89 0.41
CA LEU A 48 12.94 9.50 0.49
C LEU A 48 11.45 9.45 0.17
N VAL A 49 11.04 8.50 -0.68
CA VAL A 49 9.64 8.26 -1.01
C VAL A 49 9.31 6.79 -0.74
N PRO A 50 8.43 6.49 0.23
CA PRO A 50 7.94 5.13 0.45
C PRO A 50 7.16 4.66 -0.77
N VAL A 51 7.65 3.59 -1.42
CA VAL A 51 7.03 3.04 -2.63
C VAL A 51 7.05 1.53 -2.62
N GLY A 52 6.04 0.93 -3.24
CA GLY A 52 6.05 -0.50 -3.57
C GLY A 52 7.03 -0.78 -4.72
N GLN A 53 7.45 -2.04 -4.87
CA GLN A 53 8.35 -2.46 -5.95
C GLN A 53 7.80 -2.11 -7.35
N ASP A 54 6.47 -2.15 -7.50
CA ASP A 54 5.73 -1.81 -8.72
C ASP A 54 5.74 -0.31 -9.06
N GLN A 55 6.08 0.55 -8.10
CA GLN A 55 6.10 2.01 -8.26
C GLN A 55 7.52 2.59 -8.41
N VAL A 56 8.55 1.74 -8.38
CA VAL A 56 9.96 2.17 -8.53
C VAL A 56 10.19 2.85 -9.88
N ALA A 57 9.52 2.40 -10.95
CA ALA A 57 9.64 3.00 -12.27
C ALA A 57 9.12 4.45 -12.33
N HIS A 58 8.07 4.78 -11.57
CA HIS A 58 7.54 6.15 -11.45
C HIS A 58 8.53 7.05 -10.73
N LEU A 59 9.20 6.52 -9.70
CA LEU A 59 10.21 7.27 -8.99
C LEU A 59 11.47 7.50 -9.84
N GLU A 60 11.85 6.53 -10.68
CA GLU A 60 12.94 6.72 -11.64
C GLU A 60 12.60 7.77 -12.70
N LEU A 61 11.37 7.76 -13.23
CA LEU A 61 10.91 8.85 -14.10
C LEU A 61 11.01 10.20 -13.38
N SER A 62 10.63 10.26 -12.10
CA SER A 62 10.75 11.48 -11.31
C SER A 62 12.21 11.95 -11.25
N ARG A 63 13.15 11.06 -10.95
CA ARG A 63 14.59 11.37 -10.90
C ARG A 63 15.12 11.88 -12.24
N GLU A 64 14.74 11.25 -13.35
CA GLU A 64 15.15 11.71 -14.69
C GLU A 64 14.61 13.12 -15.02
N VAL A 65 13.35 13.40 -14.68
CA VAL A 65 12.74 14.71 -14.90
C VAL A 65 13.41 15.78 -14.05
N LEU A 66 13.68 15.50 -12.78
CA LEU A 66 14.31 16.44 -11.85
C LEU A 66 15.78 16.70 -12.22
N ARG A 67 16.52 15.67 -12.62
CA ARG A 67 17.88 15.81 -13.15
C ARG A 67 17.91 16.70 -14.39
N ARG A 68 16.97 16.49 -15.31
CA ARG A 68 16.83 17.32 -16.52
C ARG A 68 16.46 18.76 -16.16
N PHE A 69 15.58 18.98 -15.19
CA PHE A 69 15.26 20.32 -14.71
C PHE A 69 16.51 21.02 -14.17
N ASN A 70 17.24 20.36 -13.26
CA ASN A 70 18.46 20.90 -12.66
C ASN A 70 19.53 21.22 -13.71
N HIS A 71 19.65 20.40 -14.75
CA HIS A 71 20.58 20.65 -15.86
C HIS A 71 20.21 21.90 -16.68
N LEU A 72 18.91 22.13 -16.91
CA LEU A 72 18.43 23.24 -17.74
C LEU A 72 18.36 24.57 -16.98
N TYR A 73 17.99 24.55 -15.71
CA TYR A 73 17.66 25.75 -14.93
C TYR A 73 18.54 25.94 -13.68
N GLY A 74 19.50 25.04 -13.45
CA GLY A 74 20.37 25.04 -12.27
C GLY A 74 19.81 24.20 -11.11
N GLU A 75 20.69 23.84 -10.17
CA GLU A 75 20.34 23.00 -9.02
C GLU A 75 19.16 23.58 -8.21
N THR A 76 18.05 22.84 -8.21
CA THR A 76 16.76 23.26 -7.64
C THR A 76 16.10 22.14 -6.83
N PHE A 77 16.15 20.90 -7.33
CA PHE A 77 15.51 19.74 -6.71
C PHE A 77 16.53 18.68 -6.29
N VAL A 78 16.22 17.93 -5.24
CA VAL A 78 16.92 16.69 -4.89
C VAL A 78 16.36 15.52 -5.70
N GLU A 79 17.20 14.55 -6.03
CA GLU A 79 16.74 13.30 -6.62
C GLU A 79 16.23 12.37 -5.50
N PRO A 80 14.91 12.05 -5.47
CA PRO A 80 14.34 11.20 -4.42
C PRO A 80 14.87 9.77 -4.53
N GLN A 81 15.02 9.09 -3.40
CA GLN A 81 15.37 7.67 -3.32
C GLN A 81 14.17 6.85 -2.86
N PRO A 82 14.00 5.62 -3.37
CA PRO A 82 12.92 4.75 -2.91
C PRO A 82 13.19 4.30 -1.48
N LEU A 83 12.21 4.46 -0.61
CA LEU A 83 12.19 3.79 0.69
C LEU A 83 11.38 2.50 0.54
N LEU A 84 12.07 1.43 0.17
CA LEU A 84 11.46 0.11 0.05
C LEU A 84 11.21 -0.47 1.44
N THR A 85 9.98 -0.91 1.69
CA THR A 85 9.68 -1.68 2.89
C THR A 85 9.91 -3.16 2.58
N PRO A 86 10.54 -3.93 3.48
CA PRO A 86 10.53 -5.39 3.41
C PRO A 86 9.11 -5.85 3.77
N SER A 87 8.17 -5.64 2.87
CA SER A 87 6.77 -5.92 3.14
C SER A 87 6.39 -7.24 2.48
N PRO A 88 6.05 -8.29 3.26
CA PRO A 88 5.25 -9.36 2.72
C PRO A 88 3.90 -8.75 2.33
N LYS A 89 3.53 -8.85 1.05
CA LYS A 89 2.19 -8.46 0.59
C LYS A 89 1.17 -9.13 1.52
N VAL A 90 0.34 -8.35 2.19
CA VAL A 90 -0.73 -8.93 3.03
C VAL A 90 -1.63 -9.77 2.12
N PRO A 91 -1.74 -11.08 2.35
CA PRO A 91 -2.51 -11.92 1.47
C PRO A 91 -4.00 -11.70 1.72
N GLY A 92 -4.77 -11.67 0.65
CA GLY A 92 -6.21 -11.72 0.71
C GLY A 92 -6.68 -13.07 1.23
N LEU A 93 -7.94 -13.17 1.61
CA LEU A 93 -8.52 -14.38 2.20
C LEU A 93 -8.43 -15.63 1.30
N ASP A 94 -8.22 -15.42 0.00
CA ASP A 94 -8.06 -16.45 -1.02
C ASP A 94 -6.59 -16.79 -1.36
N GLY A 95 -5.61 -16.24 -0.63
CA GLY A 95 -4.18 -16.43 -0.85
C GLY A 95 -3.57 -15.56 -1.96
N ARG A 96 -4.36 -14.76 -2.68
CA ARG A 96 -3.87 -13.78 -3.67
C ARG A 96 -3.49 -12.47 -2.99
N LYS A 97 -3.01 -11.47 -3.74
CA LYS A 97 -2.87 -10.10 -3.22
C LYS A 97 -4.22 -9.62 -2.67
N MET A 98 -4.24 -9.09 -1.45
CA MET A 98 -5.44 -8.46 -0.89
C MET A 98 -5.86 -7.27 -1.76
N SER A 99 -7.14 -7.25 -2.17
CA SER A 99 -7.73 -6.18 -2.97
C SER A 99 -9.22 -6.05 -2.70
N LYS A 100 -9.70 -4.80 -2.59
CA LYS A 100 -11.14 -4.50 -2.52
C LYS A 100 -11.90 -5.03 -3.73
N SER A 101 -11.31 -4.93 -4.93
CA SER A 101 -11.93 -5.37 -6.18
C SER A 101 -12.07 -6.88 -6.30
N TYR A 102 -11.23 -7.65 -5.61
CA TYR A 102 -11.31 -9.11 -5.58
C TYR A 102 -12.27 -9.63 -4.52
N GLY A 103 -12.81 -8.76 -3.67
CA GLY A 103 -13.68 -9.16 -2.56
C GLY A 103 -12.97 -10.01 -1.49
N ASN A 104 -11.64 -10.04 -1.48
CA ASN A 104 -10.82 -10.89 -0.59
C ASN A 104 -10.20 -10.12 0.59
N ALA A 105 -10.72 -8.94 0.92
CA ALA A 105 -10.13 -8.02 1.89
C ALA A 105 -10.84 -8.01 3.25
N ILE A 106 -10.05 -7.88 4.31
CA ILE A 106 -10.48 -7.44 5.63
C ILE A 106 -10.22 -5.94 5.74
N TYR A 107 -11.25 -5.16 6.01
CA TYR A 107 -11.15 -3.72 6.19
C TYR A 107 -10.79 -3.39 7.63
N LEU A 108 -10.03 -2.31 7.82
CA LEU A 108 -9.74 -1.77 9.16
C LEU A 108 -11.01 -1.41 9.94
N SER A 109 -12.11 -1.13 9.23
CA SER A 109 -13.42 -0.79 9.77
C SER A 109 -14.41 -1.95 9.86
N ASP A 110 -14.03 -3.18 9.48
CA ASP A 110 -14.93 -4.33 9.60
C ASP A 110 -15.25 -4.58 11.09
N ASP A 111 -16.53 -4.78 11.40
CA ASP A 111 -16.93 -5.18 12.74
C ASP A 111 -16.43 -6.59 13.08
N GLU A 112 -16.45 -6.92 14.37
CA GLU A 112 -15.96 -8.22 14.85
C GLU A 112 -16.63 -9.42 14.16
N ALA A 113 -17.94 -9.39 13.95
CA ALA A 113 -18.66 -10.48 13.31
C ALA A 113 -18.25 -10.64 11.84
N SER A 114 -18.07 -9.52 11.13
CA SER A 114 -17.55 -9.49 9.77
C SER A 114 -16.14 -10.06 9.67
N VAL A 115 -15.22 -9.68 10.57
CA VAL A 115 -13.85 -10.21 10.61
C VAL A 115 -13.86 -11.72 10.88
N ARG A 116 -14.62 -12.17 11.88
CA ARG A 116 -14.73 -13.59 12.25
C ARG A 116 -15.27 -14.43 11.09
N LYS A 117 -16.31 -13.95 10.41
CA LYS A 117 -16.87 -14.62 9.23
C LYS A 117 -15.82 -14.73 8.11
N LYS A 118 -15.20 -13.62 7.75
CA LYS A 118 -14.17 -13.54 6.70
C LYS A 118 -12.98 -14.46 6.97
N MET A 119 -12.45 -14.45 8.20
CA MET A 119 -11.36 -15.34 8.59
C MET A 119 -11.79 -16.82 8.62
N GLY A 120 -13.05 -17.10 8.94
CA GLY A 120 -13.64 -18.43 8.81
C GLY A 120 -13.56 -18.97 7.39
N ASP A 121 -13.78 -18.12 6.40
CA ASP A 121 -13.76 -18.46 4.97
C ASP A 121 -12.34 -18.43 4.34
N ALA A 122 -11.32 -18.00 5.08
CA ALA A 122 -9.95 -17.90 4.56
C ALA A 122 -9.42 -19.27 4.08
N VAL A 123 -8.85 -19.31 2.88
CA VAL A 123 -8.23 -20.52 2.32
C VAL A 123 -7.04 -20.94 3.19
N THR A 124 -6.92 -22.22 3.51
CA THR A 124 -5.74 -22.78 4.20
C THR A 124 -4.91 -23.61 3.22
N ASP A 125 -4.01 -24.45 3.72
CA ASP A 125 -3.35 -25.48 2.92
C ASP A 125 -4.40 -26.37 2.20
N PRO A 126 -4.45 -26.36 0.84
CA PRO A 126 -5.41 -27.16 0.09
C PRO A 126 -5.16 -28.67 0.19
N ALA A 127 -3.94 -29.09 0.54
CA ALA A 127 -3.59 -30.51 0.69
C ALA A 127 -4.11 -31.09 2.01
N ARG A 128 -4.46 -30.25 2.98
CA ARG A 128 -4.96 -30.68 4.29
C ARG A 128 -6.48 -30.89 4.27
N ILE A 129 -6.90 -32.12 3.95
CA ILE A 129 -8.33 -32.47 3.79
C ILE A 129 -8.97 -32.81 5.15
N ARG A 130 -8.26 -33.50 6.03
CA ARG A 130 -8.75 -33.92 7.35
C ARG A 130 -7.97 -33.27 8.48
N LYS A 131 -8.58 -33.17 9.67
CA LYS A 131 -7.91 -32.62 10.87
C LYS A 131 -6.62 -33.39 11.21
N SER A 132 -6.64 -34.71 11.02
CA SER A 132 -5.51 -35.62 11.26
C SER A 132 -4.40 -35.53 10.24
N ASP A 133 -4.63 -34.85 9.10
CA ASP A 133 -3.61 -34.71 8.07
C ASP A 133 -2.63 -33.61 8.51
N PRO A 134 -1.31 -33.85 8.40
CA PRO A 134 -0.30 -32.81 8.56
C PRO A 134 -0.59 -31.62 7.65
N GLY A 135 -0.51 -30.40 8.18
CA GLY A 135 -0.58 -29.18 7.40
C GLY A 135 0.79 -28.63 7.03
N ASN A 136 0.83 -27.77 6.02
CA ASN A 136 2.00 -27.00 5.65
C ASN A 136 1.80 -25.49 5.91
N PRO A 137 2.33 -24.96 7.03
CA PRO A 137 2.31 -23.53 7.33
C PRO A 137 2.94 -22.63 6.26
N ASP A 138 3.90 -23.14 5.47
CA ASP A 138 4.62 -22.31 4.49
C ASP A 138 3.75 -21.90 3.28
N ILE A 139 2.63 -22.59 3.06
CA ILE A 139 1.67 -22.29 1.98
C ILE A 139 0.28 -21.93 2.52
N CYS A 140 0.12 -21.86 3.84
CA CYS A 140 -1.16 -21.61 4.48
C CYS A 140 -1.38 -20.11 4.65
N ASN A 141 -2.42 -19.57 4.02
CA ASN A 141 -2.77 -18.15 4.14
C ASN A 141 -2.99 -17.72 5.60
N VAL A 142 -3.67 -18.55 6.41
CA VAL A 142 -3.93 -18.25 7.83
C VAL A 142 -2.62 -18.13 8.63
N PHE A 143 -1.59 -18.88 8.25
CA PHE A 143 -0.29 -18.78 8.89
C PHE A 143 0.43 -17.46 8.56
N ASP A 144 0.20 -16.87 7.38
CA ASP A 144 0.70 -15.53 7.07
C ASP A 144 0.03 -14.46 7.96
N TYR A 145 -1.25 -14.62 8.31
CA TYR A 145 -1.90 -13.75 9.31
C TYR A 145 -1.28 -13.91 10.70
N HIS A 146 -0.88 -15.12 11.09
CA HIS A 146 -0.10 -15.32 12.31
C HIS A 146 1.22 -14.55 12.29
N ARG A 147 1.99 -14.64 11.19
CA ARG A 147 3.26 -13.90 11.04
C ARG A 147 3.09 -12.39 11.14
N LEU A 148 1.94 -11.86 10.75
CA LEU A 148 1.65 -10.42 10.75
C LEU A 148 1.13 -9.90 12.10
N PHE A 149 0.26 -10.66 12.77
CA PHE A 149 -0.52 -10.13 13.90
C PHE A 149 -0.33 -10.87 15.22
N SER A 150 0.26 -12.06 15.20
CA SER A 150 0.42 -12.88 16.41
C SER A 150 1.78 -12.71 17.08
N PRO A 151 1.87 -12.89 18.40
CA PRO A 151 3.15 -12.96 19.11
C PRO A 151 4.08 -14.05 18.55
N PRO A 152 5.40 -13.83 18.52
CA PRO A 152 6.37 -14.80 17.99
C PRO A 152 6.23 -16.21 18.58
N GLU A 153 5.91 -16.31 19.87
CA GLU A 153 5.74 -17.58 20.58
C GLU A 153 4.53 -18.37 20.05
N LEU A 154 3.45 -17.66 19.73
CA LEU A 154 2.25 -18.26 19.12
C LEU A 154 2.55 -18.72 17.69
N VAL A 155 3.27 -17.93 16.91
CA VAL A 155 3.68 -18.28 15.55
C VAL A 155 4.51 -19.57 15.56
N SER A 156 5.52 -19.65 16.43
CA SER A 156 6.34 -20.86 16.58
C SER A 156 5.53 -22.08 17.01
N ARG A 157 4.61 -21.93 17.96
CA ARG A 157 3.74 -23.01 18.43
C ARG A 157 2.81 -23.53 17.33
N VAL A 158 2.09 -22.64 16.65
CA VAL A 158 1.17 -23.01 15.56
C VAL A 158 1.92 -23.70 14.42
N ASN A 159 3.13 -23.25 14.09
CA ASN A 159 3.96 -23.89 13.07
C ASN A 159 4.21 -25.38 13.39
N LEU A 160 4.62 -25.68 14.62
CA LEU A 160 4.89 -27.04 15.07
C LEU A 160 3.60 -27.87 15.12
N GLN A 161 2.55 -27.36 15.77
CA GLN A 161 1.29 -28.07 15.95
C GLN A 161 0.58 -28.35 14.62
N CYS A 162 0.66 -27.44 13.64
CA CYS A 162 0.04 -27.63 12.33
C CYS A 162 0.73 -28.76 11.54
N ARG A 163 2.07 -28.78 11.56
CA ARG A 163 2.88 -29.84 10.92
C ARG A 163 2.68 -31.21 11.58
N ALA A 164 2.48 -31.23 12.90
CA ALA A 164 2.23 -32.46 13.65
C ALA A 164 0.74 -32.91 13.64
N ALA A 165 -0.14 -32.18 12.93
CA ALA A 165 -1.59 -32.39 12.94
C ALA A 165 -2.25 -32.30 14.34
N GLU A 166 -1.63 -31.59 15.28
CA GLU A 166 -2.11 -31.40 16.65
C GLU A 166 -3.16 -30.28 16.77
N ILE A 167 -3.14 -29.29 15.86
CA ILE A 167 -4.13 -28.20 15.79
C ILE A 167 -4.93 -28.28 14.48
N GLY A 168 -6.26 -28.18 14.56
CA GLY A 168 -7.12 -28.16 13.36
C GLY A 168 -7.27 -26.76 12.76
N CYS A 169 -7.48 -26.64 11.44
CA CYS A 169 -7.61 -25.35 10.74
C CYS A 169 -8.69 -24.41 11.34
N VAL A 170 -9.79 -24.95 11.86
CA VAL A 170 -10.85 -24.15 12.49
C VAL A 170 -10.36 -23.50 13.79
N GLU A 171 -9.59 -24.24 14.58
CA GLU A 171 -9.01 -23.75 15.83
C GLU A 171 -7.90 -22.74 15.56
N ASP A 172 -7.03 -23.05 14.60
CA ASP A 172 -5.96 -22.17 14.11
C ASP A 172 -6.52 -20.81 13.63
N LYS A 173 -7.56 -20.84 12.78
CA LYS A 173 -8.28 -19.64 12.34
C LYS A 173 -8.82 -18.80 13.48
N LYS A 174 -9.35 -19.43 14.54
CA LYS A 174 -9.83 -18.70 15.72
C LYS A 174 -8.69 -17.96 16.40
N LEU A 175 -7.54 -18.63 16.60
CA LEU A 175 -6.35 -18.00 17.19
C LEU A 175 -5.84 -16.83 16.35
N ALA A 176 -5.74 -16.98 15.02
CA ALA A 176 -5.37 -15.90 14.12
C ALA A 176 -6.35 -14.71 14.20
N THR A 177 -7.66 -15.03 14.26
CA THR A 177 -8.73 -14.04 14.32
C THR A 177 -8.67 -13.21 15.60
N GLU A 178 -8.43 -13.82 16.77
CA GLU A 178 -8.33 -13.05 18.03
C GLU A 178 -7.18 -12.04 17.99
N ASN A 179 -6.03 -12.43 17.44
CA ASN A 179 -4.87 -11.54 17.32
C ASN A 179 -5.12 -10.41 16.31
N LEU A 180 -5.78 -10.72 15.19
CA LEU A 180 -6.21 -9.70 14.23
C LEU A 180 -7.21 -8.72 14.85
N LEU A 181 -8.20 -9.20 15.61
CA LEU A 181 -9.16 -8.33 16.31
C LEU A 181 -8.48 -7.44 17.36
N ALA A 182 -7.53 -7.99 18.12
CA ALA A 182 -6.75 -7.22 19.07
C ALA A 182 -5.94 -6.10 18.39
N PHE A 183 -5.36 -6.37 17.22
CA PHE A 183 -4.69 -5.38 16.39
C PHE A 183 -5.65 -4.30 15.86
N LEU A 184 -6.84 -4.69 15.40
CA LEU A 184 -7.84 -3.78 14.83
C LEU A 184 -8.51 -2.89 15.87
N LYS A 185 -8.72 -3.38 17.09
CA LYS A 185 -9.45 -2.70 18.15
C LYS A 185 -9.04 -1.24 18.37
N PRO A 186 -7.76 -0.90 18.64
CA PRO A 186 -7.36 0.51 18.86
C PRO A 186 -7.59 1.39 17.62
N ILE A 187 -7.44 0.84 16.42
CA ILE A 187 -7.71 1.56 15.16
C ILE A 187 -9.20 1.90 15.04
N GLN A 188 -10.06 0.94 15.37
CA GLN A 188 -11.51 1.10 15.31
C GLN A 188 -12.06 2.03 16.39
N GLU A 189 -11.49 1.99 17.59
CA GLU A 189 -11.81 2.93 18.67
C GLU A 189 -11.45 4.36 18.23
N ARG A 190 -10.23 4.56 17.72
CA ARG A 190 -9.80 5.87 17.23
C ARG A 190 -10.64 6.36 16.06
N ARG A 191 -11.04 5.46 15.16
CA ARG A 191 -11.95 5.79 14.05
C ARG A 191 -13.29 6.32 14.58
N ARG A 192 -13.92 5.62 15.54
CA ARG A 192 -15.22 6.04 16.13
C ARG A 192 -15.11 7.41 16.80
N GLU A 193 -14.01 7.66 17.53
CA GLU A 193 -13.74 8.97 18.15
C GLU A 193 -13.65 10.12 17.13
N LEU A 194 -13.12 9.83 15.93
CA LEU A 194 -12.99 10.80 14.85
C LEU A 194 -14.30 10.98 14.07
N GLU A 195 -15.03 9.89 13.82
CA GLU A 195 -16.36 9.94 13.18
C GLU A 195 -17.38 10.71 14.02
N ALA A 196 -17.28 10.64 15.36
CA ALA A 196 -18.09 11.46 16.26
C ALA A 196 -17.75 12.96 16.23
N ARG A 197 -16.64 13.36 15.58
CA ARG A 197 -16.15 14.73 15.49
C ARG A 197 -15.81 15.10 14.04
N PRO A 198 -16.79 15.19 13.13
CA PRO A 198 -16.53 15.45 11.71
C PRO A 198 -15.77 16.77 11.47
N LYS A 199 -16.06 17.81 12.25
CA LYS A 199 -15.33 19.09 12.17
C LYS A 199 -13.83 18.95 12.47
N LEU A 200 -13.46 18.08 13.40
CA LEU A 200 -12.05 17.81 13.70
C LEU A 200 -11.33 17.18 12.50
N LEU A 201 -12.00 16.35 11.71
CA LEU A 201 -11.41 15.78 10.48
C LEU A 201 -11.15 16.87 9.44
N GLU A 202 -12.10 17.79 9.25
CA GLU A 202 -11.94 18.96 8.37
C GLU A 202 -10.77 19.84 8.85
N GLU A 203 -10.72 20.17 10.14
CA GLU A 203 -9.65 20.96 10.75
C GLU A 203 -8.27 20.31 10.55
N ILE A 204 -8.15 18.99 10.73
CA ILE A 204 -6.89 18.26 10.49
C ILE A 204 -6.46 18.36 9.02
N LEU A 205 -7.40 18.19 8.09
CA LEU A 205 -7.12 18.28 6.65
C LEU A 205 -6.76 19.71 6.23
N GLU A 206 -7.47 20.71 6.75
CA GLU A 206 -7.20 22.12 6.48
C GLU A 206 -5.85 22.55 7.04
N ALA A 207 -5.52 22.16 8.28
CA ALA A 207 -4.23 22.44 8.89
C ALA A 207 -3.09 21.79 8.11
N GLY A 208 -3.24 20.51 7.73
CA GLY A 208 -2.26 19.81 6.90
C GLY A 208 -2.08 20.46 5.53
N ALA A 209 -3.17 20.85 4.88
CA ALA A 209 -3.13 21.54 3.59
C ALA A 209 -2.49 22.93 3.69
N ALA A 210 -2.74 23.67 4.78
CA ALA A 210 -2.13 24.97 5.03
C ALA A 210 -0.61 24.86 5.19
N GLU A 211 -0.14 23.90 6.00
CA GLU A 211 1.29 23.66 6.20
C GLU A 211 1.97 23.19 4.90
N ALA A 212 1.35 22.23 4.20
CA ALA A 212 1.84 21.75 2.92
C ALA A 212 1.91 22.88 1.88
N ARG A 213 0.88 23.74 1.80
CA ARG A 213 0.84 24.90 0.90
C ARG A 213 1.96 25.89 1.19
N LYS A 214 2.27 26.15 2.45
CA LYS A 214 3.36 27.05 2.85
C LYS A 214 4.71 26.54 2.34
N VAL A 215 4.98 25.24 2.50
CA VAL A 215 6.19 24.60 1.95
C VAL A 215 6.19 24.70 0.43
N ALA A 216 5.11 24.26 -0.21
CA ALA A 216 4.97 24.23 -1.67
C ALA A 216 5.16 25.61 -2.33
N GLN A 217 4.60 26.68 -1.74
CA GLN A 217 4.77 28.05 -2.23
C GLN A 217 6.24 28.49 -2.21
N GLY A 218 6.98 28.14 -1.15
CA GLY A 218 8.42 28.42 -1.07
C GLY A 218 9.21 27.70 -2.18
N HIS A 219 8.88 26.44 -2.47
CA HIS A 219 9.50 25.70 -3.58
C HIS A 219 9.12 26.26 -4.95
N LEU A 220 7.83 26.55 -5.18
CA LEU A 220 7.36 27.13 -6.45
C LEU A 220 8.02 28.47 -6.75
N LYS A 221 8.19 29.34 -5.75
CA LYS A 221 8.90 30.61 -5.94
C LYS A 221 10.32 30.38 -6.47
N ARG A 222 11.08 29.47 -5.86
CA ARG A 222 12.43 29.12 -6.33
C ARG A 222 12.42 28.56 -7.74
N VAL A 223 11.44 27.72 -8.08
CA VAL A 223 11.29 27.17 -9.43
C VAL A 223 11.08 28.27 -10.46
N TYR A 224 10.19 29.23 -10.19
CA TYR A 224 9.94 30.34 -11.11
C TYR A 224 11.15 31.26 -11.26
N GLU A 225 11.85 31.58 -10.17
CA GLU A 225 13.11 32.35 -10.21
C GLU A 225 14.16 31.65 -11.08
N ARG A 226 14.34 30.33 -10.92
CA ARG A 226 15.29 29.52 -11.71
C ARG A 226 14.92 29.44 -13.20
N MET A 227 13.62 29.48 -13.51
CA MET A 227 13.12 29.48 -14.88
C MET A 227 13.08 30.88 -15.52
N GLY A 228 13.35 31.95 -14.76
CA GLY A 228 13.21 33.33 -15.25
C GLY A 228 11.76 33.74 -15.50
N LEU A 229 10.81 33.17 -14.76
CA LEU A 229 9.37 33.46 -14.85
C LEU A 229 8.87 34.42 -13.74
N CYS A 230 9.81 35.05 -13.03
CA CYS A 230 9.58 36.05 -11.98
C CYS A 230 10.46 37.26 -12.20
#